data_AF-A0AAN8B8N7-F1
#
_entry.id   AF-A0AAN8B8N7-F1
#
_cell.length_a   1.000
_cell.length_b   1.000
_cell.length_c   1.000
_cell.angle_alpha   90.00
_cell.angle_beta   90.00
_cell.angle_gamma   90.00
#
_symmetry.space_group_name_H-M   'P 1'
#
loop_
_entity.id
_entity.type
_entity.pdbx_description
1 polymer ?
#
loop_
_entity_poly.entity_id
_entity_poly.type
_entity_poly.pdbx_seq_one_letter_code
_entity_poly.pdbx_strand_id
1 'polypeptide(L)'
;MIKLLSVAIVAALFLESHQQTVELPCNYPTHIQCWTVWFDRDDPSGSEDRETFSDLYKENTGKICRKPQGIEATTLSGLSVAAAGEVIFKNDATSGFVCRNVDQTQKKMCSDYRVRFSCHPPFCGEGVCWTDWFDRDNPSGTGDWELLKDLRK
;
A
#
# COMPACT_ATOMS: atom_id res chain seq x y z
N MET A 1 -43.00 -26.49 61.71
CA MET A 1 -41.53 -26.50 61.58
C MET A 1 -41.18 -27.01 60.20
N ILE A 2 -41.11 -26.13 59.20
CA ILE A 2 -40.71 -26.49 57.83
C ILE A 2 -39.21 -26.20 57.76
N LYS A 3 -38.41 -27.27 57.81
CA LYS A 3 -36.96 -27.20 57.69
C LYS A 3 -36.56 -27.43 56.23
N LEU A 4 -35.73 -26.49 55.77
CA LEU A 4 -34.60 -26.65 54.85
C LEU A 4 -34.90 -26.80 53.35
N LEU A 5 -34.97 -25.61 52.73
CA LEU A 5 -34.13 -25.17 51.59
C LEU A 5 -33.24 -26.24 50.96
N SER A 6 -33.45 -26.50 49.68
CA SER A 6 -32.42 -27.02 48.78
C SER A 6 -32.54 -26.26 47.47
N VAL A 7 -31.79 -25.15 47.38
CA VAL A 7 -31.59 -24.44 46.12
C VAL A 7 -30.49 -25.19 45.38
N ALA A 8 -30.87 -25.92 44.33
CA ALA A 8 -29.90 -26.53 43.43
C ALA A 8 -29.23 -25.43 42.61
N ILE A 9 -27.98 -25.09 42.96
CA ILE A 9 -27.14 -24.23 42.12
C ILE A 9 -26.67 -25.08 40.95
N VAL A 10 -27.35 -24.97 39.82
CA VAL A 10 -26.85 -25.47 38.55
C VAL A 10 -25.67 -24.56 38.17
N ALA A 11 -24.46 -24.95 38.58
CA ALA A 11 -23.24 -24.34 38.08
C ALA A 11 -23.12 -24.71 36.60
N ALA A 12 -23.73 -23.91 35.73
CA ALA A 12 -23.44 -23.94 34.31
C ALA A 12 -21.98 -23.48 34.16
N LEU A 13 -21.08 -24.47 34.07
CA LEU A 13 -19.73 -24.26 33.58
C LEU A 13 -19.84 -23.82 32.12
N PHE A 14 -20.00 -22.51 31.91
CA PHE A 14 -19.72 -21.89 30.63
C PHE A 14 -18.21 -22.02 30.41
N LEU A 15 -17.81 -23.11 29.77
CA LEU A 15 -16.54 -23.15 29.07
C LEU A 15 -16.68 -22.18 27.90
N GLU A 16 -16.35 -20.92 28.13
CA GLU A 16 -16.01 -20.00 27.06
C GLU A 16 -14.75 -20.55 26.39
N SER A 17 -14.99 -21.34 25.34
CA SER A 17 -14.01 -21.64 24.32
C SER A 17 -13.63 -20.31 23.69
N HIS A 18 -12.63 -19.63 24.26
CA HIS A 18 -11.87 -18.61 23.55
C HIS A 18 -11.15 -19.31 22.39
N GLN A 19 -11.86 -19.50 21.30
CA GLN A 19 -11.27 -19.93 20.05
C GLN A 19 -10.53 -18.72 19.51
N GLN A 20 -9.32 -18.54 20.02
CA GLN A 20 -8.38 -17.55 19.53
C GLN A 20 -8.08 -17.95 18.09
N THR A 21 -8.72 -17.23 17.17
CA THR A 21 -8.41 -17.32 15.75
C THR A 21 -6.93 -16.96 15.62
N VAL A 22 -6.11 -17.96 15.29
CA VAL A 22 -4.73 -17.73 14.89
C VAL A 22 -4.80 -16.99 13.55
N GLU A 23 -4.77 -15.66 13.57
CA GLU A 23 -4.56 -14.86 12.37
C GLU A 23 -3.17 -15.21 11.84
N LEU A 24 -3.12 -15.99 10.76
CA LEU A 24 -1.90 -16.21 10.01
C LEU A 24 -1.46 -14.84 9.46
N PRO A 25 -0.22 -14.39 9.71
CA PRO A 25 0.17 -12.99 9.48
C PRO A 25 0.17 -12.56 8.01
N CYS A 26 0.03 -13.50 7.05
CA CYS A 26 0.14 -13.21 5.63
C CYS A 26 -0.77 -14.09 4.75
N ASN A 27 -2.09 -13.97 4.90
CA ASN A 27 -2.98 -14.22 3.75
C ASN A 27 -3.41 -12.85 3.21
N TYR A 28 -2.57 -12.24 2.37
CA TYR A 28 -3.02 -11.10 1.57
C TYR A 28 -3.75 -11.68 0.36
N PRO A 29 -5.07 -11.46 0.23
CA PRO A 29 -5.74 -11.68 -1.04
C PRO A 29 -4.90 -10.97 -2.11
N THR A 30 -4.49 -11.70 -3.15
CA THR A 30 -3.74 -11.18 -4.30
C THR A 30 -4.48 -10.07 -5.06
N HIS A 31 -5.68 -9.72 -4.59
CA HIS A 31 -6.57 -8.68 -5.08
C HIS A 31 -6.65 -7.44 -4.16
N ILE A 32 -5.92 -7.38 -3.03
CA ILE A 32 -5.84 -6.15 -2.24
C ILE A 32 -4.96 -5.16 -2.99
N GLN A 33 -5.60 -4.31 -3.78
CA GLN A 33 -4.97 -3.15 -4.39
C GLN A 33 -4.99 -2.02 -3.35
N CYS A 34 -3.81 -1.67 -2.84
CA CYS A 34 -3.66 -0.56 -1.91
C CYS A 34 -3.04 0.64 -2.61
N TRP A 35 -3.48 1.83 -2.24
CA TRP A 35 -3.05 3.08 -2.83
C TRP A 35 -2.05 3.79 -1.93
N THR A 36 -1.04 4.41 -2.52
CA THR A 36 -0.18 5.36 -1.82
C THR A 36 -0.99 6.59 -1.40
N VAL A 37 -0.35 7.46 -0.59
CA VAL A 37 -0.78 8.86 -0.50
C VAL A 37 -0.74 9.54 -1.87
N TRP A 38 -1.38 10.70 -1.96
CA TRP A 38 -1.28 11.56 -3.13
C TRP A 38 0.09 12.28 -3.16
N PHE A 39 0.63 12.42 -4.35
CA PHE A 39 1.86 13.16 -4.66
C PHE A 39 1.55 14.21 -5.70
N ASP A 40 2.17 15.36 -5.51
CA ASP A 40 2.00 16.59 -6.26
C ASP A 40 3.36 17.29 -6.17
N ARG A 41 4.10 17.28 -7.26
CA ARG A 41 5.52 17.64 -7.32
C ARG A 41 5.74 18.82 -8.26
N ASP A 42 4.93 18.96 -9.30
CA ASP A 42 5.06 19.98 -10.32
C ASP A 42 3.77 20.80 -10.44
N ASP A 43 3.86 22.10 -10.21
CA ASP A 43 2.74 23.00 -10.49
C ASP A 43 2.67 23.29 -12.01
N PRO A 44 1.50 23.62 -12.59
CA PRO A 44 1.35 23.96 -14.02
C PRO A 44 2.03 25.28 -14.44
N SER A 45 2.92 25.83 -13.62
CA SER A 45 3.63 27.08 -13.85
C SER A 45 4.64 26.96 -15.00
N GLY A 46 4.17 27.23 -16.23
CA GLY A 46 4.99 27.18 -17.44
C GLY A 46 4.27 26.51 -18.60
N SER A 47 4.84 25.41 -19.11
CA SER A 47 4.39 24.70 -20.32
C SER A 47 3.79 23.32 -20.06
N GLU A 48 3.84 22.78 -18.85
CA GLU A 48 3.39 21.43 -18.52
C GLU A 48 3.11 21.29 -17.02
N ASP A 49 2.43 20.19 -16.67
CA ASP A 49 2.33 19.65 -15.32
C ASP A 49 2.74 18.16 -15.40
N ARG A 50 3.72 17.76 -14.57
CA ARG A 50 4.50 16.54 -14.73
C ARG A 50 4.77 15.79 -13.41
N GLU A 51 3.88 14.86 -13.12
CA GLU A 51 3.97 13.87 -12.04
C GLU A 51 4.61 12.55 -12.50
N THR A 52 5.89 12.56 -12.91
CA THR A 52 6.52 11.32 -13.38
C THR A 52 6.96 10.36 -12.28
N PHE A 53 6.80 9.07 -12.55
CA PHE A 53 7.16 8.01 -11.62
C PHE A 53 8.64 8.06 -11.21
N SER A 54 9.56 8.34 -12.15
CA SER A 54 11.00 8.38 -11.84
C SER A 54 11.34 9.45 -10.81
N ASP A 55 10.81 10.66 -10.97
CA ASP A 55 11.09 11.79 -10.08
C ASP A 55 10.41 11.56 -8.72
N LEU A 56 9.12 11.18 -8.75
CA LEU A 56 8.36 10.87 -7.54
C LEU A 56 8.97 9.72 -6.73
N TYR A 57 9.40 8.63 -7.38
CA TYR A 57 10.03 7.48 -6.71
C TYR A 57 11.35 7.86 -6.02
N LYS A 58 12.14 8.74 -6.66
CA LYS A 58 13.42 9.21 -6.12
C LYS A 58 13.21 10.15 -4.93
N GLU A 59 12.31 11.12 -5.07
CA GLU A 59 12.02 12.13 -4.05
C GLU A 59 11.24 11.54 -2.85
N ASN A 60 10.50 10.44 -3.06
CA ASN A 60 9.68 9.77 -2.06
C ASN A 60 10.18 8.34 -1.76
N THR A 61 11.48 8.21 -1.48
CA THR A 61 12.12 6.91 -1.22
C THR A 61 11.37 6.13 -0.13
N GLY A 62 10.97 4.89 -0.45
CA GLY A 62 10.24 4.00 0.44
C GLY A 62 8.73 4.25 0.54
N LYS A 63 8.19 5.31 -0.09
CA LYS A 63 6.75 5.63 -0.08
C LYS A 63 6.00 5.20 -1.34
N ILE A 64 6.73 4.84 -2.41
CA ILE A 64 6.17 4.27 -3.64
C ILE A 64 6.88 2.94 -3.91
N CYS A 65 6.13 1.90 -4.29
CA CYS A 65 6.73 0.60 -4.61
C CYS A 65 7.53 0.69 -5.93
N ARG A 66 8.54 -0.18 -6.07
CA ARG A 66 9.40 -0.19 -7.27
C ARG A 66 8.65 -0.51 -8.58
N LYS A 67 7.52 -1.22 -8.49
CA LYS A 67 6.69 -1.61 -9.64
C LYS A 67 5.20 -1.40 -9.33
N PRO A 68 4.69 -0.17 -9.48
CA PRO A 68 3.27 0.11 -9.34
C PRO A 68 2.42 -0.72 -10.30
N GLN A 69 1.20 -1.05 -9.88
CA GLN A 69 0.22 -1.78 -10.70
C GLN A 69 -0.74 -0.85 -11.44
N GLY A 70 -0.87 0.39 -10.97
CA GLY A 70 -1.79 1.38 -11.49
C GLY A 70 -1.42 2.76 -11.00
N ILE A 71 -2.04 3.75 -11.63
CA ILE A 71 -1.95 5.16 -11.29
C ILE A 71 -3.36 5.74 -11.29
N GLU A 72 -3.61 6.67 -10.38
CA GLU A 72 -4.77 7.53 -10.40
C GLU A 72 -4.30 8.98 -10.39
N ALA A 73 -4.93 9.82 -11.21
CA ALA A 73 -4.64 11.25 -11.29
C ALA A 73 -5.93 12.05 -11.13
N THR A 74 -5.87 13.15 -10.39
CA THR A 74 -6.97 14.10 -10.18
C THR A 74 -6.44 15.51 -10.19
N THR A 75 -7.23 16.47 -10.67
CA THR A 75 -6.87 17.88 -10.49
C THR A 75 -6.97 18.25 -9.01
N LEU A 76 -6.22 19.26 -8.57
CA LEU A 76 -6.37 19.81 -7.21
C LEU A 76 -7.77 20.42 -6.97
N SER A 77 -8.47 20.80 -8.05
CA SER A 77 -9.88 21.22 -8.01
C SER A 77 -10.88 20.06 -7.85
N GLY A 78 -10.41 18.81 -7.80
CA GLY A 78 -11.23 17.63 -7.55
C GLY A 78 -11.86 16.99 -8.80
N LEU A 79 -11.42 17.37 -10.00
CA LEU A 79 -11.89 16.75 -11.24
C LEU A 79 -11.09 15.48 -11.53
N SER A 80 -11.77 14.46 -12.07
CA SER A 80 -11.09 13.34 -12.72
C SER A 80 -10.42 13.82 -14.02
N VAL A 81 -9.44 13.06 -14.52
CA VAL A 81 -8.81 13.32 -15.82
C VAL A 81 -9.85 13.47 -16.94
N ALA A 82 -10.84 12.57 -16.97
CA ALA A 82 -11.91 12.62 -17.98
C ALA A 82 -12.78 13.88 -17.85
N ALA A 83 -13.10 14.30 -16.62
CA ALA A 83 -13.91 15.50 -16.38
C ALA A 83 -13.15 16.80 -16.68
N ALA A 84 -11.83 16.83 -16.48
CA ALA A 84 -10.99 17.96 -16.83
C ALA A 84 -10.92 18.21 -18.35
N GLY A 85 -11.09 17.16 -19.16
CA GLY A 85 -11.16 17.24 -20.62
C GLY A 85 -9.87 17.73 -21.28
N GLU A 86 -8.73 17.43 -20.66
CA GLU A 86 -7.39 17.79 -21.17
C GLU A 86 -6.77 16.62 -21.93
N VAL A 87 -5.94 16.93 -22.92
CA VAL A 87 -5.20 15.92 -23.67
C VAL A 87 -3.99 15.50 -22.85
N ILE A 88 -4.02 14.27 -22.35
CA ILE A 88 -2.96 13.75 -21.48
C ILE A 88 -1.91 13.01 -22.29
N PHE A 89 -0.65 13.41 -22.17
CA PHE A 89 0.46 12.81 -22.91
C PHE A 89 0.85 11.44 -22.33
N LYS A 90 0.85 11.30 -21.00
CA LYS A 90 1.09 10.04 -20.30
C LYS A 90 0.19 9.92 -19.07
N ASN A 91 -0.33 8.72 -18.85
CA ASN A 91 -1.11 8.37 -17.66
C ASN A 91 -1.02 6.86 -17.46
N ASP A 92 0.14 6.39 -17.00
CA ASP A 92 0.40 4.97 -16.77
C ASP A 92 1.35 4.78 -15.58
N ALA A 93 1.30 3.60 -14.97
CA ALA A 93 2.01 3.33 -13.72
C ALA A 93 3.55 3.29 -13.86
N THR A 94 4.06 3.15 -15.09
CA THR A 94 5.51 3.08 -15.37
C THR A 94 6.08 4.46 -15.66
N SER A 95 5.34 5.29 -16.39
CA SER A 95 5.77 6.64 -16.74
C SER A 95 5.38 7.69 -15.68
N GLY A 96 4.25 7.51 -15.01
CA GLY A 96 3.57 8.53 -14.22
C GLY A 96 2.50 9.26 -15.05
N PHE A 97 2.28 10.53 -14.72
CA PHE A 97 1.31 11.41 -15.38
C PHE A 97 2.01 12.63 -15.99
N VAL A 98 1.60 13.02 -17.19
CA VAL A 98 2.13 14.22 -17.88
C VAL A 98 1.02 14.88 -18.69
N CYS A 99 0.73 16.14 -18.37
CA CYS A 99 -0.05 17.04 -19.22
C CYS A 99 0.88 18.10 -19.80
N ARG A 100 0.81 18.36 -21.11
CA ARG A 100 1.60 19.40 -21.77
C ARG A 100 0.70 20.45 -22.39
N ASN A 101 1.00 21.72 -22.18
CA ASN A 101 0.26 22.85 -22.74
C ASN A 101 0.29 22.84 -24.28
N VAL A 102 1.36 22.30 -24.88
CA VAL A 102 1.50 22.18 -26.34
C VAL A 102 0.51 21.21 -26.97
N ASP A 103 -0.03 20.27 -26.19
CA ASP A 103 -1.04 19.31 -26.65
C ASP A 103 -2.47 19.86 -26.48
N GLN A 104 -2.63 20.94 -25.71
CA GLN A 104 -3.95 21.52 -25.43
C GLN A 104 -4.39 22.45 -26.57
N THR A 105 -5.69 22.44 -26.85
CA THR A 105 -6.29 23.32 -27.85
C THR A 105 -6.72 24.66 -27.24
N GLN A 106 -6.97 25.66 -28.09
CA GLN A 106 -7.54 26.96 -27.68
C GLN A 106 -6.72 27.73 -26.63
N LYS A 107 -5.40 27.51 -26.58
CA LYS A 107 -4.50 28.11 -25.56
C LYS A 107 -4.88 27.74 -24.11
N LYS A 108 -5.62 26.66 -23.92
CA LYS A 108 -5.86 26.10 -22.59
C LYS A 108 -4.52 25.65 -22.00
N MET A 109 -4.32 25.91 -20.71
CA MET A 109 -3.20 25.37 -19.94
C MET A 109 -3.66 24.13 -19.19
N CYS A 110 -2.73 23.22 -18.93
CA CYS A 110 -2.94 22.08 -18.06
C CYS A 110 -3.44 22.56 -16.70
N SER A 111 -4.39 21.81 -16.16
CA SER A 111 -4.76 21.92 -14.76
C SER A 111 -3.60 21.43 -13.88
N ASP A 112 -3.70 21.75 -12.60
CA ASP A 112 -2.78 21.28 -11.56
C ASP A 112 -3.21 19.88 -11.09
N TYR A 113 -2.38 18.85 -11.30
CA TYR A 113 -2.69 17.46 -10.99
C TYR A 113 -1.82 16.89 -9.88
N ARG A 114 -2.45 16.01 -9.11
CA ARG A 114 -1.78 15.08 -8.21
C ARG A 114 -2.05 13.64 -8.60
N VAL A 115 -1.11 12.76 -8.28
CA VAL A 115 -1.19 11.33 -8.56
C VAL A 115 -1.05 10.47 -7.31
N ARG A 116 -1.60 9.25 -7.36
CA ARG A 116 -1.26 8.18 -6.43
C ARG A 116 -1.09 6.87 -7.17
N PHE A 117 -0.28 5.98 -6.62
CA PHE A 117 0.06 4.70 -7.24
C PHE A 117 -0.58 3.56 -6.47
N SER A 118 -0.99 2.52 -7.20
CA SER A 118 -1.38 1.28 -6.56
C SER A 118 -0.20 0.31 -6.47
N CYS A 119 -0.04 -0.32 -5.31
CA CYS A 119 1.04 -1.25 -5.03
C CYS A 119 0.49 -2.57 -4.51
N HIS A 120 1.28 -3.64 -4.66
CA HIS A 120 0.97 -4.93 -4.05
C HIS A 120 1.35 -4.92 -2.56
N PRO A 121 0.62 -5.67 -1.72
CA PRO A 121 1.09 -6.01 -0.38
C PRO A 121 2.51 -6.61 -0.42
N PRO A 122 3.35 -6.38 0.60
CA PRO A 122 3.05 -5.68 1.85
C PRO A 122 3.21 -4.15 1.76
N PHE A 123 3.47 -3.58 0.58
CA PHE A 123 3.91 -2.19 0.45
C PHE A 123 2.96 -1.16 1.09
N CYS A 124 1.67 -1.42 1.05
CA CYS A 124 0.64 -0.61 1.70
C CYS A 124 -0.31 -1.47 2.55
N GLY A 125 0.20 -2.59 3.09
CA GLY A 125 -0.42 -3.29 4.21
C GLY A 125 0.29 -2.86 5.51
N GLU A 126 -0.45 -2.69 6.60
CA GLU A 126 0.13 -2.34 7.93
C GLU A 126 0.93 -3.48 8.57
N GLY A 127 1.15 -4.59 7.85
CA GLY A 127 1.82 -5.79 8.35
C GLY A 127 3.19 -6.01 7.72
N VAL A 128 4.20 -6.21 8.57
CA VAL A 128 5.47 -6.82 8.15
C VAL A 128 5.27 -8.33 8.10
N CYS A 129 5.45 -8.93 6.93
CA CYS A 129 5.51 -10.38 6.79
C CYS A 129 6.90 -10.86 7.17
N TRP A 130 6.97 -11.57 8.29
CA TRP A 130 8.13 -12.40 8.62
C TRP A 130 7.98 -13.74 7.92
N THR A 131 9.07 -14.27 7.39
CA THR A 131 9.16 -15.70 7.08
C THR A 131 9.13 -16.49 8.39
N ASP A 132 9.07 -17.81 8.29
CA ASP A 132 9.48 -18.66 9.41
C ASP A 132 10.92 -18.29 9.85
N TRP A 133 11.23 -18.60 11.11
CA TRP A 133 12.59 -18.46 11.61
C TRP A 133 13.53 -19.40 10.86
N PHE A 134 14.62 -18.85 10.34
CA PHE A 134 15.69 -19.63 9.76
C PHE A 134 16.78 -19.82 10.80
N ASP A 135 17.18 -21.07 10.97
CA ASP A 135 18.30 -21.51 11.79
C ASP A 135 19.13 -22.44 10.89
N ARG A 136 20.26 -21.92 10.41
CA ARG A 136 21.08 -22.58 9.39
C ARG A 136 22.38 -23.12 9.97
N ASP A 137 22.84 -22.58 11.10
CA ASP A 137 23.96 -23.10 11.87
C ASP A 137 23.73 -22.87 13.37
N ASN A 138 24.55 -23.51 14.21
CA ASN A 138 24.54 -23.26 15.65
C ASN A 138 25.74 -22.39 16.02
N PRO A 139 25.65 -21.60 17.10
CA PRO A 139 26.76 -20.76 17.53
C PRO A 139 28.02 -21.57 17.80
N SER A 140 29.11 -21.22 17.11
CA SER A 140 30.43 -21.85 17.25
C SER A 140 31.58 -20.83 17.19
N GLY A 141 32.83 -21.29 17.16
CA GLY A 141 34.03 -20.43 17.28
C GLY A 141 34.16 -19.30 16.25
N THR A 142 33.39 -19.34 15.17
CA THR A 142 33.33 -18.27 14.15
C THR A 142 32.00 -17.52 14.13
N GLY A 143 31.04 -17.83 15.00
CA GLY A 143 29.72 -17.20 15.08
C GLY A 143 28.55 -18.13 14.72
N ASP A 144 27.38 -17.52 14.56
CA ASP A 144 26.11 -18.07 14.11
C ASP A 144 25.60 -17.17 12.96
N TRP A 145 25.30 -17.70 11.77
CA TRP A 145 25.23 -16.90 10.54
C TRP A 145 24.01 -17.17 9.62
N GLU A 146 22.97 -16.35 9.74
CA GLU A 146 21.79 -16.36 8.88
C GLU A 146 21.94 -15.44 7.65
N LEU A 147 23.03 -15.59 6.89
CA LEU A 147 23.30 -14.73 5.75
C LEU A 147 22.28 -14.97 4.63
N LEU A 148 21.62 -13.90 4.15
CA LEU A 148 20.59 -13.97 3.12
C LEU A 148 21.03 -14.69 1.82
N LYS A 149 22.31 -14.56 1.44
CA LYS A 149 22.89 -15.24 0.27
C LYS A 149 22.95 -16.77 0.44
N ASP A 150 23.04 -17.25 1.67
CA ASP A 150 23.15 -18.66 2.01
C ASP A 150 21.76 -19.29 2.23
N LEU A 151 20.78 -18.49 2.63
CA LEU A 151 19.37 -18.89 2.78
C LEU A 151 18.57 -18.96 1.47
N ARG A 152 18.99 -18.24 0.41
CA ARG A 152 18.29 -18.18 -0.89
C ARG A 152 18.79 -19.21 -1.93
N LYS A 153 19.28 -20.36 -1.48
CA LYS A 153 19.82 -21.42 -2.34
C LYS A 153 18.78 -22.43 -2.79
#